data_AF-A0A938PFN4-F1
#
_entry.id   AF-A0A938PFN4-F1
#
_cell.length_a   1.000
_cell.length_b   1.000
_cell.length_c   1.000
_cell.angle_alpha   90.00
_cell.angle_beta   90.00
_cell.angle_gamma   90.00
#
_symmetry.space_group_name_H-M   'P 1'
#
loop_
_entity.id
_entity.type
_entity.pdbx_description
1 polymer ?
#
loop_
_entity_poly.entity_id
_entity_poly.type
_entity_poly.pdbx_seq_one_letter_code
_entity_poly.pdbx_strand_id
1 'polypeptide(L)' 'MPEHLTKETFLEKVFNYEQNKDWKFEGKIPALIDFYADWCGP' A
#
# COMPACT_ATOMS: atom_id res chain seq x y z
N MET A 1 7.37 -12.76 3.75
CA MET A 1 6.55 -13.03 2.54
C MET A 1 5.80 -11.75 2.22
N PRO A 2 5.63 -11.39 0.93
CA PRO A 2 4.80 -10.25 0.55
C PRO A 2 3.35 -10.47 1.01
N GLU A 3 2.69 -9.40 1.43
CA GLU A 3 1.27 -9.38 1.80
C GLU A 3 0.50 -8.69 0.67
N HIS A 4 -0.53 -9.35 0.12
CA HIS A 4 -1.45 -8.69 -0.81
C HIS A 4 -2.40 -7.79 -0.03
N LEU A 5 -2.33 -6.49 -0.32
CA LEU A 5 -3.16 -5.48 0.34
C LEU A 5 -4.45 -5.27 -0.44
N THR A 6 -5.57 -5.31 0.27
CA THR A 6 -6.83 -4.71 -0.20
C THR A 6 -6.78 -3.20 -0.01
N LYS A 7 -7.72 -2.46 -0.65
CA LYS A 7 -7.88 -1.02 -0.42
C LYS A 7 -7.93 -0.66 1.07
N GLU A 8 -8.73 -1.38 1.84
CA GLU A 8 -8.91 -1.16 3.28
C GLU A 8 -7.57 -1.27 4.02
N THR A 9 -6.86 -2.39 3.84
CA THR A 9 -5.56 -2.60 4.49
C THR A 9 -4.48 -1.61 4.03
N PHE A 10 -4.56 -1.09 2.79
CA PHE A 10 -3.67 -0.04 2.31
C PHE A 10 -3.92 1.30 3.01
N LEU A 11 -5.19 1.68 3.20
CA LEU A 11 -5.56 2.90 3.93
C LEU A 11 -5.09 2.84 5.39
N GLU A 12 -5.17 1.68 6.03
CA GLU A 12 -4.77 1.50 7.42
C GLU A 12 -3.26 1.42 7.64
N LYS A 13 -2.55 0.67 6.77
CA LYS A 13 -1.14 0.31 7.01
C LYS A 13 -0.13 1.14 6.20
N VAL A 14 -0.57 1.78 5.11
CA VAL A 14 0.33 2.44 4.15
C VAL A 14 0.02 3.93 4.07
N PHE A 15 -1.13 4.31 3.51
CA PHE A 15 -1.48 5.71 3.30
C PHE A 15 -2.99 5.90 3.19
N ASN A 16 -3.56 6.61 4.16
CA ASN A 16 -4.96 7.03 4.10
C ASN A 16 -5.13 8.29 3.25
N TYR A 17 -5.24 8.09 1.93
CA TYR A 17 -5.45 9.18 0.96
C TYR A 17 -6.84 9.82 1.03
N GLU A 18 -7.79 9.23 1.76
CA GLU A 18 -9.13 9.81 1.93
C GLU A 18 -9.12 10.89 3.02
N GLN A 19 -8.22 10.78 4.00
CA GLN A 19 -8.05 11.75 5.08
C GLN A 19 -6.92 12.75 4.83
N ASN A 20 -5.88 12.33 4.12
CA ASN A 20 -4.67 13.13 3.92
C ASN A 20 -4.50 13.45 2.43
N LYS A 21 -4.37 14.74 2.10
CA LYS A 21 -4.06 15.19 0.73
C LYS A 21 -2.58 15.01 0.39
N ASP A 22 -1.72 15.22 1.38
CA ASP A 22 -0.28 15.01 1.25
C ASP A 22 0.10 13.62 1.74
N TRP A 23 1.17 13.06 1.18
CA TRP A 23 1.64 11.73 1.53
C TRP A 23 2.01 11.64 3.02
N LYS A 24 1.40 10.68 3.72
CA LYS A 24 1.67 10.35 5.12
C LYS A 24 1.71 8.84 5.28
N PHE A 25 2.92 8.30 5.46
CA PHE A 25 3.08 6.87 5.65
C PHE A 25 2.61 6.46 7.06
N GLU A 26 1.69 5.50 7.14
CA GLU A 26 1.09 5.01 8.40
C GLU A 26 1.84 3.82 9.02
N GLY A 27 2.82 3.25 8.29
CA GLY A 27 3.60 2.09 8.73
C GLY A 27 4.71 2.44 9.73
N LYS A 28 5.12 1.44 10.52
CA LYS A 28 6.17 1.59 11.55
C LYS A 28 7.60 1.42 11.02
N ILE A 29 7.74 0.74 9.88
CA ILE A 29 9.03 0.45 9.23
C ILE A 29 8.91 0.73 7.73
N PRO A 30 10.01 1.03 7.02
CA PRO A 30 9.97 1.22 5.58
C PRO A 30 9.36 0.01 4.86
N ALA A 31 8.61 0.27 3.78
CA ALA A 31 7.95 -0.75 2.98
C ALA A 31 8.19 -0.50 1.48
N LEU A 32 8.16 -1.58 0.70
CA LEU A 32 8.11 -1.54 -0.76
C LEU A 32 6.71 -1.93 -1.19
N ILE A 33 6.09 -1.13 -2.06
CA ILE A 33 4.76 -1.39 -2.62
C ILE A 33 4.95 -1.84 -4.06
N ASP A 34 4.54 -3.07 -4.36
CA ASP A 34 4.54 -3.64 -5.70
C ASP A 34 3.12 -3.58 -6.27
N PHE A 35 2.94 -2.78 -7.32
CA PHE A 35 1.67 -2.69 -8.04
C PHE A 35 1.70 -3.67 -9.21
N TYR A 36 1.23 -4.89 -8.94
CA TYR A 36 1.25 -5.98 -9.91
C TYR A 36 -0.16 -6.31 -10.44
N ALA A 37 -0.19 -7.10 -11.52
CA ALA A 37 -1.40 -7.73 -12.03
C ALA A 37 -1.06 -9.17 -12.46
N ASP A 38 -1.95 -10.13 -12.23
CA ASP A 38 -1.70 -11.57 -12.48
C ASP A 38 -1.32 -11.88 -13.94
N TRP A 39 -1.80 -11.06 -14.88
CA TRP A 39 -1.53 -11.22 -16.32
C TRP A 39 -0.28 -10.48 -16.81
N CYS A 40 0.34 -9.65 -15.96
CA CYS A 40 1.59 -8.97 -16.28
C CYS A 40 2.74 -9.91 -15.90
N GLY A 41 3.27 -10.63 -16.89
CA GLY A 41 4.53 -11.34 -16.73
C GLY A 41 5.69 -10.37 -16.44
N PRO A 42 6.79 -10.87 -15.84
CA PRO A 42 7.99 -10.08 -15.57
C PRO A 42 8.74 -9.63 -16.84
#